data_AF-A0A135VNQ1-F1
#
_entry.id   AF-A0A135VNQ1-F1
#
_cell.length_a   1.000
_cell.length_b   1.000
_cell.length_c   1.000
_cell.angle_alpha   90.00
_cell.angle_beta   90.00
_cell.angle_gamma   90.00
#
_symmetry.space_group_name_H-M   'P 1'
#
loop_
_entity.id
_entity.type
_entity.pdbx_description
1 polymer ?
#
loop_
_entity_poly.entity_id
_entity_poly.type
_entity_poly.pdbx_seq_one_letter_code
_entity_poly.pdbx_strand_id
1 'polypeptide(L)'
;MYAYKVSLLSNLSKVCFQEFICLNRNEGLGMAMLLYHMLSPLSDFVTIITTYFAEIWEFLIFIGNISAVIVVIVGAILWFTDVNAGRGKGLVLSGILLAVVVQYFVIYPPAFVMS
;
A
#
# COMPACT_ATOMS: atom_id res chain seq x y z
N MET A 1 -7.95 -2.91 -28.93
CA MET A 1 -9.37 -3.21 -28.65
C MET A 1 -9.69 -4.71 -28.63
N TYR A 2 -8.78 -5.56 -28.11
CA TYR A 2 -8.96 -7.03 -28.06
C TYR A 2 -8.73 -7.63 -26.66
N ALA A 3 -8.07 -6.90 -25.75
CA ALA A 3 -7.70 -7.40 -24.43
C ALA A 3 -8.91 -7.58 -23.49
N TYR A 4 -9.90 -6.69 -23.54
CA TYR A 4 -11.08 -6.74 -22.66
C TYR A 4 -11.99 -7.94 -22.95
N LYS A 5 -11.99 -8.45 -24.19
CA LYS A 5 -12.85 -9.58 -24.60
C LYS A 5 -12.35 -10.91 -24.04
N VAL A 6 -11.03 -11.07 -23.88
CA VAL A 6 -10.40 -12.29 -23.31
C VAL A 6 -10.58 -12.35 -21.80
N SER A 7 -10.52 -11.21 -21.10
CA SER A 7 -10.81 -11.13 -19.66
C SER A 7 -12.28 -11.39 -19.34
N LEU A 8 -13.21 -11.01 -20.23
CA LEU A 8 -14.64 -11.29 -20.04
C LEU A 8 -14.98 -12.76 -20.29
N LEU A 9 -14.38 -13.39 -21.33
CA LEU A 9 -14.59 -14.80 -21.66
C LEU A 9 -13.99 -15.76 -20.63
N SER A 10 -12.84 -15.41 -20.03
CA SER A 10 -12.25 -16.20 -18.94
C SER A 10 -13.03 -16.10 -17.63
N ASN A 11 -13.63 -14.94 -17.33
CA ASN A 11 -14.51 -14.78 -16.18
C ASN A 11 -15.87 -15.48 -16.37
N LEU A 12 -16.49 -15.38 -17.55
CA LEU A 12 -17.74 -16.08 -17.87
C LEU A 12 -17.57 -17.61 -17.88
N SER A 13 -16.45 -18.13 -18.39
CA SER A 13 -16.17 -19.57 -18.38
C SER A 13 -15.94 -20.11 -16.97
N LYS A 14 -15.29 -19.35 -16.07
CA LYS A 14 -15.11 -19.74 -14.66
C LYS A 14 -16.43 -19.72 -13.88
N VAL A 15 -17.28 -18.71 -14.10
CA VAL A 15 -18.60 -18.63 -13.48
C VAL A 15 -19.50 -19.79 -13.94
N CYS A 16 -19.46 -20.15 -15.22
CA CYS A 16 -20.25 -21.26 -15.75
C CYS A 16 -19.73 -22.65 -15.30
N PHE A 17 -18.42 -22.82 -15.11
CA PHE A 17 -17.83 -24.07 -14.59
C PHE A 17 -18.08 -24.27 -13.09
N GLN A 18 -18.14 -23.18 -12.31
CA GLN A 18 -18.45 -23.23 -10.88
C GLN A 18 -19.92 -23.60 -10.60
N GLU A 19 -20.86 -23.11 -11.42
CA GLU A 19 -22.28 -23.46 -11.34
C GLU A 19 -22.53 -24.95 -11.68
N PHE A 20 -21.77 -25.53 -12.61
CA PHE A 20 -21.98 -26.93 -13.05
C PHE A 20 -21.51 -27.98 -12.02
N ILE A 21 -20.52 -27.67 -11.17
CA ILE A 21 -20.06 -28.56 -10.11
C ILE A 21 -21.03 -28.55 -8.90
N CYS A 22 -21.78 -27.47 -8.71
CA CYS A 22 -22.67 -27.29 -7.55
C CYS A 22 -24.03 -28.01 -7.68
N LEU A 23 -24.47 -28.40 -8.87
CA LEU A 23 -25.76 -29.08 -9.06
C LEU A 23 -25.72 -30.60 -8.77
N ASN A 24 -24.55 -31.18 -8.47
CA ASN A 24 -24.38 -32.62 -8.30
C ASN A 24 -23.65 -33.02 -7.01
N ARG A 25 -23.98 -32.40 -5.86
CA ARG A 25 -23.63 -32.92 -4.53
C ARG A 25 -24.54 -32.35 -3.44
N ASN A 26 -25.63 -33.07 -3.21
CA ASN A 26 -26.74 -32.71 -2.32
C ASN A 26 -26.30 -32.48 -0.85
N GLU A 27 -26.91 -31.46 -0.24
CA GLU A 27 -27.10 -31.18 1.22
C GLU A 27 -25.99 -30.49 2.04
N GLY A 28 -24.71 -30.54 1.66
CA GLY A 28 -23.63 -29.79 2.36
C GLY A 28 -23.30 -28.41 1.78
N LEU A 29 -23.97 -28.04 0.69
CA LEU A 29 -23.49 -27.05 -0.27
C LEU A 29 -24.03 -25.62 -0.04
N GLY A 30 -25.18 -25.46 0.62
CA GLY A 30 -25.83 -24.17 0.83
C GLY A 30 -25.01 -23.21 1.71
N MET A 31 -24.38 -23.74 2.77
CA MET A 31 -23.55 -22.92 3.67
C MET A 31 -22.24 -22.48 3.01
N ALA A 32 -21.66 -23.31 2.14
CA ALA A 32 -20.46 -22.96 1.38
C ALA A 32 -20.75 -21.90 0.30
N MET A 33 -21.92 -21.97 -0.34
CA MET A 33 -22.36 -20.98 -1.34
C MET A 33 -22.66 -19.62 -0.70
N LEU A 34 -23.30 -19.59 0.49
CA LEU A 34 -23.50 -18.37 1.27
C LEU A 34 -22.17 -17.78 1.77
N LEU A 35 -21.24 -18.61 2.23
CA LEU A 35 -19.88 -18.18 2.58
C LEU A 35 -19.19 -17.55 1.36
N TYR A 36 -19.19 -18.22 0.20
CA TYR A 36 -18.55 -17.71 -1.00
C TYR A 36 -19.16 -16.38 -1.46
N HIS A 37 -20.49 -16.25 -1.39
CA HIS A 37 -21.19 -15.02 -1.76
C HIS A 37 -20.90 -13.84 -0.80
N MET A 38 -20.52 -14.12 0.44
CA MET A 38 -20.09 -13.12 1.43
C MET A 38 -18.58 -12.85 1.38
N LEU A 39 -17.75 -13.86 1.09
CA LEU A 39 -16.30 -13.72 1.00
C LEU A 39 -15.88 -12.99 -0.28
N SER A 40 -16.57 -13.23 -1.40
CA SER A 40 -16.24 -12.60 -2.68
C SER A 40 -16.25 -11.06 -2.63
N PRO A 41 -17.28 -10.38 -2.11
CA PRO A 41 -17.24 -8.92 -1.99
C PRO A 41 -16.24 -8.41 -0.94
N LEU A 42 -16.00 -9.19 0.12
CA LEU A 42 -15.05 -8.81 1.16
C LEU A 42 -13.60 -8.88 0.66
N SER A 43 -13.24 -9.92 -0.10
CA SER A 43 -11.91 -10.02 -0.70
C SER A 43 -11.65 -8.89 -1.70
N ASP A 44 -12.67 -8.54 -2.50
CA ASP A 44 -12.57 -7.47 -3.48
C ASP A 44 -12.37 -6.10 -2.80
N PHE A 45 -13.10 -5.87 -1.71
CA PHE A 45 -12.89 -4.69 -0.86
C PHE A 45 -11.48 -4.63 -0.27
N VAL A 46 -10.96 -5.75 0.27
CA VAL A 46 -9.60 -5.81 0.82
C VAL A 46 -8.57 -5.49 -0.27
N THR A 47 -8.72 -6.03 -1.48
CA THR A 47 -7.82 -5.77 -2.61
C THR A 47 -7.78 -4.29 -3.01
N ILE A 48 -8.95 -3.62 -3.02
CA ILE A 48 -9.02 -2.19 -3.32
C ILE A 48 -8.30 -1.38 -2.23
N ILE A 49 -8.57 -1.69 -0.96
CA ILE A 49 -7.96 -0.99 0.17
C ILE A 49 -6.45 -1.20 0.19
N THR A 50 -5.95 -2.43 0.00
CA THR A 50 -4.50 -2.71 -0.01
C THR A 50 -3.78 -1.92 -1.09
N THR A 51 -4.39 -1.78 -2.27
CA THR A 51 -3.84 -0.98 -3.37
C THR A 51 -3.68 0.49 -2.98
N TYR A 52 -4.73 1.10 -2.41
CA TYR A 52 -4.64 2.50 -1.95
C TYR A 52 -3.63 2.70 -0.83
N PHE A 53 -3.51 1.75 0.11
CA PHE A 53 -2.50 1.83 1.16
C PHE A 53 -1.08 1.74 0.61
N ALA A 54 -0.84 0.91 -0.42
CA ALA A 54 0.45 0.85 -1.10
C ALA A 54 0.80 2.18 -1.79
N GLU A 55 -0.16 2.79 -2.50
CA GLU A 55 0.04 4.12 -3.10
C GLU A 55 0.37 5.19 -2.06
N ILE A 56 -0.39 5.25 -0.97
CA ILE A 56 -0.15 6.21 0.13
C ILE A 56 1.22 5.98 0.76
N TRP A 57 1.67 4.73 0.88
CA TRP A 57 3.00 4.42 1.39
C TRP A 57 4.11 5.01 0.53
N GLU A 58 4.03 4.85 -0.80
CA GLU A 58 5.00 5.46 -1.71
C GLU A 58 5.01 6.99 -1.61
N PHE A 59 3.83 7.62 -1.50
CA PHE A 59 3.72 9.06 -1.27
C PHE A 59 4.35 9.48 0.07
N LEU A 60 4.16 8.69 1.13
CA LEU A 60 4.71 8.97 2.46
C LEU A 60 6.25 8.94 2.45
N ILE A 61 6.85 7.96 1.77
CA ILE A 61 8.30 7.89 1.60
C ILE A 61 8.82 9.07 0.79
N PHE A 62 8.11 9.46 -0.28
CA PHE A 62 8.47 10.60 -1.11
C PHE A 62 8.52 11.90 -0.31
N ILE A 63 7.45 12.22 0.44
CA ILE A 63 7.40 13.45 1.25
C ILE A 63 8.38 13.38 2.43
N GLY A 64 8.59 12.19 3.00
CA GLY A 64 9.58 11.95 4.05
C GLY A 64 11.00 12.30 3.60
N ASN A 65 11.40 11.85 2.40
CA ASN A 65 12.71 12.17 1.83
C ASN A 65 12.89 13.67 1.56
N ILE A 66 11.90 14.31 0.94
CA ILE A 66 11.96 15.75 0.63
C ILE A 66 12.01 16.58 1.92
N SER A 67 11.18 16.25 2.90
CA SER A 67 11.14 16.97 4.18
C SER A 67 12.43 16.81 4.98
N ALA A 68 13.05 15.62 4.98
CA ALA A 68 14.36 15.41 5.62
C ALA A 68 15.43 16.33 5.03
N VAL A 69 15.51 16.42 3.70
CA VAL A 69 16.48 17.29 3.00
C VAL A 69 16.24 18.76 3.35
N ILE A 70 14.98 19.21 3.30
CA ILE A 70 14.64 20.62 3.61
C ILE A 70 15.01 20.96 5.06
N VAL A 71 14.69 20.09 6.03
CA VAL A 71 15.00 20.33 7.44
C VAL A 71 16.51 20.42 7.68
N VAL A 72 17.31 19.54 7.04
CA VAL A 72 18.78 19.61 7.11
C VAL A 72 19.31 20.91 6.53
N ILE A 73 18.80 21.35 5.37
CA ILE A 73 19.23 22.61 4.74
C ILE A 73 18.88 23.81 5.62
N VAL A 74 17.65 23.89 6.13
CA VAL A 74 17.22 24.98 7.01
C VAL A 74 18.04 25.00 8.31
N GLY A 75 18.28 23.84 8.91
CA GLY A 75 19.14 23.70 10.09
C GLY A 75 20.58 24.14 9.81
N ALA A 76 21.12 23.76 8.64
CA ALA A 76 22.46 24.13 8.22
C ALA A 76 22.58 25.65 8.02
N ILE A 77 21.62 26.30 7.35
CA ILE A 77 21.61 27.76 7.17
C ILE A 77 21.57 28.47 8.52
N LEU A 78 20.72 28.04 9.45
CA LEU A 78 20.64 28.61 10.80
C LEU A 78 21.92 28.40 11.63
N TRP A 79 22.63 27.30 11.38
CA TRP A 79 23.91 27.04 12.01
C TRP A 79 25.03 27.90 11.40
N PHE A 80 25.12 28.00 10.07
CA PHE A 80 26.17 28.77 9.38
C PHE A 80 26.01 30.28 9.50
N THR A 81 24.80 30.78 9.69
CA THR A 81 24.53 32.21 9.88
C THR A 81 24.72 32.68 11.32
N ASP A 82 25.05 31.77 12.25
CA ASP A 82 25.25 31.99 13.69
C ASP A 82 24.10 32.75 14.41
N VAL A 83 22.93 32.91 13.75
CA VAL A 83 21.75 33.57 14.33
C VAL A 83 21.24 32.79 15.53
N ASN A 84 21.30 31.46 15.46
CA ASN A 84 21.00 30.56 16.58
C ASN A 84 21.66 29.20 16.39
N ALA A 85 22.98 29.13 16.58
CA ALA A 85 23.77 27.91 16.39
C ALA A 85 23.26 26.70 17.20
N GLY A 86 22.70 26.93 18.40
CA GLY A 86 22.12 25.88 19.23
C GLY A 86 20.91 25.22 18.58
N ARG A 87 19.98 26.01 18.05
CA ARG A 87 18.81 25.48 17.31
C ARG A 87 19.18 24.94 15.93
N GLY A 88 20.14 25.54 15.25
CA GLY A 88 20.61 25.08 13.94
C GLY A 88 21.14 23.65 13.99
N LYS A 89 22.03 23.34 14.93
CA LYS A 89 22.55 21.98 15.15
C LYS A 89 21.44 20.98 15.48
N GLY A 90 20.47 21.37 16.31
CA GLY A 90 19.33 20.52 16.65
C GLY A 90 18.45 20.18 15.45
N LEU A 91 18.21 21.16 14.57
CA LEU A 91 17.46 20.97 13.32
C LEU A 91 18.20 20.08 12.31
N VAL A 92 19.52 20.22 12.18
CA VAL A 92 20.31 19.32 11.33
C VAL A 92 20.22 17.88 11.85
N LEU A 93 20.38 17.68 13.16
CA LEU A 93 20.26 16.36 13.78
C LEU A 93 18.86 15.76 13.63
N SER A 94 17.79 16.56 13.78
CA SER A 94 16.43 16.07 13.58
C SER A 94 16.15 15.71 12.13
N GLY A 95 16.69 16.47 11.16
CA GLY A 95 16.60 16.15 9.74
C GLY A 95 17.33 14.85 9.38
N ILE A 96 18.52 14.62 9.95
CA ILE A 96 19.27 13.36 9.78
C ILE A 96 18.49 12.20 10.41
N LEU A 97 17.95 12.38 11.62
CA LEU A 97 17.13 11.36 12.28
C LEU A 97 15.92 11.00 11.43
N LEU A 98 15.23 12.01 10.87
CA LEU A 98 14.10 11.79 9.96
C LEU A 98 14.54 10.99 8.73
N ALA A 99 15.68 11.31 8.13
CA ALA A 99 16.22 10.56 6.99
C ALA A 99 16.48 9.09 7.34
N VAL A 100 17.03 8.81 8.53
CA VAL A 100 17.26 7.43 9.01
C VAL A 100 15.94 6.69 9.18
N VAL A 101 14.92 7.34 9.75
CA VAL A 101 13.59 6.75 9.93
C VAL A 101 12.95 6.44 8.56
N VAL A 102 13.01 7.36 7.61
CA VAL A 102 12.49 7.13 6.25
C VAL A 102 13.24 5.99 5.57
N GLN A 103 14.57 5.96 5.67
CA GLN A 103 15.40 4.90 5.11
C GLN A 103 15.06 3.53 5.71
N TYR A 104 14.77 3.47 7.02
CA TYR A 104 14.32 2.24 7.68
C TYR A 104 13.02 1.71 7.06
N PHE A 105 12.04 2.60 6.83
CA PHE A 105 10.76 2.22 6.21
C PHE A 105 10.89 1.81 4.74
N VAL A 106 11.90 2.31 4.02
CA VAL A 106 12.22 1.82 2.67
C VAL A 106 12.77 0.40 2.70
N ILE A 107 13.61 0.06 3.67
CA ILE A 107 14.26 -1.27 3.78
C ILE A 107 13.25 -2.32 4.24
N TYR A 108 12.36 -1.96 5.17
CA TYR A 108 11.35 -2.85 5.73
C TYR A 108 9.95 -2.35 5.38
N PRO A 109 9.51 -2.47 4.11
CA PRO A 109 8.16 -2.09 3.74
C PRO A 109 7.14 -3.05 4.36
N PRO A 110 5.91 -2.58 4.61
CA PRO A 110 4.85 -3.40 5.18
C PRO A 110 4.32 -4.42 4.18
N ALA A 111 3.73 -5.50 4.68
CA ALA A 111 3.30 -6.65 3.88
C ALA A 111 2.26 -6.31 2.78
N PHE A 112 1.48 -5.23 2.93
CA PHE A 112 0.50 -4.79 1.94
C PHE A 112 1.13 -4.16 0.68
N VAL A 113 2.44 -3.88 0.68
CA VAL A 113 3.20 -3.46 -0.51
C VAL A 113 3.75 -4.68 -1.27
N MET A 114 3.85 -5.84 -0.62
CA MET A 114 4.43 -7.06 -1.20
C MET A 114 3.39 -7.99 -1.84
N SER A 115 2.12 -7.59 -1.89
CA SER A 115 0.99 -8.39 -2.38
C SER A 115 0.84 -8.38 -3.89
#